data_AF-A0A842PBB9-F1
#
_entry.id   AF-A0A842PBB9-F1
#
_cell.length_a   1.000
_cell.length_b   1.000
_cell.length_c   1.000
_cell.angle_alpha   90.00
_cell.angle_beta   90.00
_cell.angle_gamma   90.00
#
_symmetry.space_group_name_H-M   'P 1'
#
loop_
_entity.id
_entity.type
_entity.pdbx_description
1 polymer ?
#
loop_
_entity_poly.entity_id
_entity_poly.type
_entity_poly.pdbx_seq_one_letter_code
_entity_poly.pdbx_strand_id
1 'polypeptide(L)'
;MDLMMFGNPLTLLTLGPIVAGFVFLFLAWASPPSKREEISQYIRILIFAFSLLLLSLSTLMFLEYYSGISWTSIGLNNYVYDNCA
;
A
#
# COMPACT_ATOMS: atom_id res chain seq x y z
N MET A 1 13.88 0.86 -1.45
CA MET A 1 13.01 -0.16 -2.08
C MET A 1 12.24 0.57 -3.16
N ASP A 2 12.54 0.32 -4.43
CA ASP A 2 11.84 0.98 -5.54
C ASP A 2 10.34 0.66 -5.48
N LEU A 3 9.50 1.69 -5.35
CA LEU A 3 8.04 1.54 -5.47
C LEU A 3 7.64 0.97 -6.83
N MET A 4 8.50 1.07 -7.84
CA MET A 4 8.33 0.43 -9.15
C MET A 4 8.26 -1.11 -9.07
N MET A 5 8.75 -1.73 -8.00
CA MET A 5 8.63 -3.19 -7.81
C MET A 5 7.17 -3.64 -7.68
N PHE A 6 6.25 -2.76 -7.26
CA PHE A 6 4.80 -3.00 -7.22
C PHE A 6 4.04 -2.36 -8.40
N GLY A 7 4.76 -1.81 -9.39
CA GLY A 7 4.19 -1.07 -10.52
C GLY A 7 3.90 0.40 -10.20
N ASN A 8 2.94 0.99 -10.92
CA ASN A 8 2.53 2.38 -10.69
C ASN A 8 1.87 2.51 -9.30
N PRO A 9 2.39 3.33 -8.37
CA PRO A 9 1.85 3.47 -7.01
C PRO A 9 0.39 3.94 -6.99
N LEU A 10 -0.02 4.72 -7.99
CA LEU A 10 -1.42 5.11 -8.17
C LEU A 10 -2.31 3.90 -8.44
N THR A 11 -1.83 2.92 -9.21
CA THR A 11 -2.54 1.68 -9.50
C THR A 11 -2.71 0.84 -8.23
N LEU A 12 -1.70 0.78 -7.38
CA LEU A 12 -1.79 0.07 -6.10
C LEU A 12 -2.80 0.75 -5.15
N LEU A 13 -2.79 2.08 -5.07
CA LEU A 13 -3.74 2.83 -4.23
C LEU A 13 -5.19 2.72 -4.72
N THR A 14 -5.40 2.61 -6.03
CA THR A 14 -6.75 2.59 -6.64
C THR A 14 -7.32 1.19 -6.79
N LEU A 15 -6.54 0.23 -7.31
CA LEU A 15 -6.99 -1.15 -7.54
C LEU A 15 -6.71 -2.08 -6.36
N GLY A 16 -5.72 -1.76 -5.51
CA GLY A 16 -5.38 -2.56 -4.33
C GLY A 16 -6.57 -2.83 -3.41
N PRO A 17 -7.36 -1.81 -3.00
CA PRO A 17 -8.56 -2.02 -2.18
C PRO A 17 -9.58 -2.96 -2.81
N ILE A 18 -9.75 -2.86 -4.13
CA ILE A 18 -10.72 -3.67 -4.89
C ILE A 18 -10.27 -5.13 -4.88
N VAL A 19 -9.02 -5.39 -5.26
CA VAL A 19 -8.44 -6.74 -5.31
C VAL A 19 -8.39 -7.35 -3.91
N ALA A 20 -7.93 -6.60 -2.90
CA ALA A 20 -7.91 -7.06 -1.52
C ALA A 20 -9.32 -7.41 -1.02
N GLY A 21 -10.32 -6.56 -1.33
CA GLY A 21 -11.72 -6.82 -1.01
C GLY A 21 -12.25 -8.14 -1.61
N PHE A 22 -11.96 -8.40 -2.89
CA PHE A 22 -12.32 -9.68 -3.51
C PHE A 22 -11.60 -10.86 -2.86
N VAL A 23 -10.30 -10.74 -2.58
CA VAL A 23 -9.52 -11.81 -1.92
C VAL A 23 -10.10 -12.13 -0.55
N PHE A 24 -10.41 -11.12 0.27
CA PHE A 24 -11.01 -11.33 1.59
C PHE A 24 -12.43 -11.93 1.51
N LEU A 25 -13.22 -11.53 0.50
CA LEU A 25 -14.53 -12.10 0.23
C LEU A 25 -14.43 -13.59 -0.12
N PHE A 26 -13.50 -13.95 -1.00
CA PHE A 26 -13.23 -15.35 -1.35
C PHE A 26 -12.74 -16.15 -0.15
N LEU A 27 -11.87 -15.58 0.67
CA LEU A 27 -11.36 -16.22 1.88
C LEU A 27 -12.50 -16.52 2.87
N ALA A 28 -13.40 -15.56 3.05
CA ALA A 28 -14.58 -15.71 3.90
C ALA A 28 -15.56 -16.75 3.31
N TRP A 29 -15.74 -16.78 2.00
CA TRP A 29 -16.62 -17.76 1.34
C TRP A 29 -16.08 -19.19 1.44
N ALA A 30 -14.79 -19.40 1.22
CA ALA A 30 -14.15 -20.70 1.29
C ALA A 30 -14.02 -21.25 2.73
N SER A 31 -14.27 -20.41 3.74
CA SER A 31 -14.06 -20.78 5.13
C SER A 31 -15.18 -21.66 5.74
N PRO A 32 -14.83 -22.74 6.49
CA PRO A 32 -15.80 -23.65 7.10
C PRO A 32 -16.68 -22.93 8.14
N PRO A 33 -17.98 -23.27 8.24
CA PRO A 33 -18.91 -22.59 9.16
C PRO A 33 -18.49 -22.65 10.63
N SER A 34 -17.75 -23.68 11.06
CA SER A 34 -17.23 -23.83 12.43
C SER A 34 -16.11 -22.87 12.79
N LYS A 35 -15.47 -22.21 11.81
CA LYS A 35 -14.29 -21.34 11.99
C LYS A 35 -14.50 -19.91 11.47
N ARG A 36 -15.71 -19.57 11.02
CA ARG A 36 -16.03 -18.27 10.42
C ARG A 36 -15.80 -17.10 11.37
N GLU A 37 -16.10 -17.25 12.65
CA GLU A 37 -15.93 -16.16 13.63
C GLU A 37 -14.46 -15.82 13.85
N GLU A 38 -13.62 -16.84 14.03
CA GLU A 38 -12.17 -16.72 14.17
C GLU A 38 -11.53 -16.13 12.89
N ILE A 39 -11.90 -16.65 11.71
CA ILE A 39 -11.39 -16.17 10.41
C ILE A 39 -11.83 -14.74 10.13
N SER A 40 -13.07 -14.37 10.48
CA SER A 40 -13.59 -12.99 10.33
C SER A 40 -12.76 -11.99 11.15
N GLN A 41 -12.33 -12.36 12.36
CA GLN A 41 -11.48 -11.50 13.18
C GLN A 41 -10.10 -11.28 12.55
N TYR A 42 -9.48 -12.33 12.01
CA TYR A 42 -8.20 -12.20 11.29
C TYR A 42 -8.33 -11.38 10.00
N ILE A 43 -9.40 -11.58 9.22
CA ILE A 43 -9.67 -10.79 8.01
C ILE A 43 -9.81 -9.29 8.36
N ARG A 44 -10.47 -8.94 9.47
CA ARG A 44 -10.58 -7.53 9.92
C ARG A 44 -9.22 -6.92 10.23
N ILE A 45 -8.34 -7.66 10.90
CA ILE A 45 -6.98 -7.20 11.20
C ILE A 45 -6.18 -7.01 9.91
N LEU A 46 -6.30 -7.93 8.95
CA LEU A 46 -5.65 -7.82 7.64
C LEU A 46 -6.15 -6.61 6.83
N ILE A 47 -7.46 -6.36 6.83
CA ILE A 47 -8.05 -5.17 6.20
C ILE A 47 -7.48 -3.90 6.86
N PHE A 48 -7.45 -3.84 8.18
CA PHE A 48 -6.92 -2.69 8.91
C PHE A 48 -5.43 -2.45 8.62
N ALA A 49 -4.61 -3.50 8.64
CA ALA A 49 -3.20 -3.42 8.28
C ALA A 49 -3.01 -2.94 6.82
N PHE A 50 -3.85 -3.41 5.90
CA PHE A 50 -3.83 -2.97 4.52
C PHE A 50 -4.21 -1.49 4.39
N SER A 51 -5.22 -1.01 5.12
CA SER A 51 -5.57 0.41 5.17
C SER A 51 -4.44 1.29 5.72
N LEU A 52 -3.72 0.83 6.76
CA LEU A 52 -2.54 1.54 7.28
C LEU A 52 -1.41 1.62 6.25
N LEU A 53 -1.22 0.57 5.47
CA LEU A 53 -0.24 0.56 4.38
C LEU A 53 -0.63 1.60 3.31
N LEU A 54 -1.89 1.61 2.87
CA LEU A 54 -2.38 2.61 1.91
C LEU A 54 -2.24 4.04 2.43
N LEU A 55 -2.52 4.26 3.72
CA LEU A 55 -2.35 5.55 4.38
C LEU A 55 -0.88 6.00 4.35
N SER A 56 0.04 5.07 4.63
CA SER A 56 1.48 5.37 4.63
C SER A 56 1.95 5.74 3.22
N LEU A 57 1.52 4.98 2.21
CA LEU A 57 1.87 5.24 0.81
C LEU A 57 1.30 6.55 0.29
N SER A 58 0.03 6.86 0.59
CA SER A 58 -0.59 8.11 0.18
C SER A 58 0.06 9.32 0.86
N THR A 59 0.44 9.19 2.14
CA THR A 59 1.17 10.23 2.87
C THR A 59 2.55 10.48 2.26
N LEU A 60 3.29 9.42 1.90
CA LEU A 60 4.59 9.54 1.26
C LEU A 60 4.49 10.24 -0.11
N MET A 61 3.51 9.84 -0.94
CA MET A 61 3.24 10.53 -2.20
C MET A 61 2.88 12.00 -2.03
N PHE A 62 2.07 12.33 -1.01
CA PHE A 62 1.71 13.71 -0.71
C PHE A 62 2.93 14.53 -0.28
N LEU A 63 3.80 13.97 0.57
CA LEU A 63 5.03 14.62 1.00
C LEU A 63 6.00 14.84 -0.17
N GLU A 64 6.12 13.86 -1.08
CA GLU A 64 6.89 13.99 -2.32
C GLU A 64 6.35 15.12 -3.22
N TYR A 65 5.03 15.19 -3.41
CA TYR A 65 4.39 16.27 -4.17
C TYR A 65 4.58 17.66 -3.52
N TYR A 66 4.39 17.77 -2.20
CA TYR A 66 4.47 19.05 -1.50
C TYR A 66 5.90 19.59 -1.37
N SER A 67 6.86 18.72 -1.10
CA SER A 67 8.26 19.13 -0.88
C SER A 67 9.07 19.29 -2.18
N GLY A 68 8.58 18.74 -3.30
CA GLY A 68 9.34 18.63 -4.55
C GLY A 68 10.56 17.69 -4.44
N ILE A 69 10.71 17.00 -3.32
CA ILE A 69 11.79 16.05 -3.04
C ILE A 69 11.22 14.65 -3.25
N SER A 70 11.81 13.90 -4.18
CA SER A 70 11.47 12.48 -4.35
C SER A 70 12.08 11.64 -3.23
N TRP A 71 11.43 11.62 -2.07
CA TRP A 71 11.87 10.91 -0.87
C TRP A 71 12.11 9.41 -1.10
N THR A 72 11.44 8.85 -2.09
CA THR A 72 11.55 7.45 -2.51
C THR A 72 12.75 7.18 -3.41
N SER A 73 13.25 8.23 -4.09
CA SER A 73 14.44 8.22 -4.96
C SER A 73 15.71 8.74 -4.29
N ILE A 74 15.64 9.13 -2.99
CA ILE A 74 16.83 9.45 -2.20
C ILE A 74 17.60 8.15 -1.95
N GLY A 75 18.43 7.76 -2.92
CA GLY A 75 19.49 6.80 -2.71
C GLY A 75 20.46 7.35 -1.67
N LEU A 76 21.05 6.47 -0.85
CA LEU A 76 22.16 6.84 0.02
C LEU A 76 23.22 7.57 -0.83
N ASN A 77 23.33 8.88 -0.64
CA ASN A 77 24.30 9.79 -1.28
C ASN A 77 23.98 10.36 -2.68
N ASN A 78 22.73 10.32 -3.16
CA ASN A 78 22.32 11.08 -4.35
C ASN A 78 21.42 12.25 -3.94
N TYR A 79 22.03 13.40 -3.66
CA TYR A 79 21.31 14.62 -3.32
C TYR A 79 20.76 15.30 -4.57
N VAL A 80 19.53 15.82 -4.47
CA VAL A 80 18.70 16.44 -5.53
C VAL A 80 19.28 17.77 -6.09
N TYR A 81 20.55 18.08 -5.85
CA TYR A 81 21.19 19.33 -6.27
C TYR A 81 21.94 19.27 -7.61
N ASP A 82 21.87 18.17 -8.36
CA ASP A 82 22.47 18.10 -9.71
C ASP A 82 21.74 18.94 -10.78
N ASN A 83 20.63 19.61 -10.43
CA ASN A 83 19.90 20.52 -11.32
C ASN A 83 20.28 22.01 -11.14
N CYS A 84 21.54 22.31 -10.82
CA CYS A 84 22.11 23.64 -10.99
C CYS A 84 23.14 23.63 -12.14
N ALA A 85 22.64 23.61 -13.37
CA ALA A 85 23.35 23.99 -14.59
C ALA A 85 22.51 24.99 -15.38
#